data_AF-A0A3D5M601-F1
#
_entry.id   AF-A0A3D5M601-F1
#
_cell.length_a   1.000
_cell.length_b   1.000
_cell.length_c   1.000
_cell.angle_alpha   90.00
_cell.angle_beta   90.00
_cell.angle_gamma   90.00
#
_symmetry.space_group_name_H-M   'P 1'
#
loop_
_entity.id
_entity.type
_entity.pdbx_description
1 polymer ?
#
loop_
_entity_poly.entity_id
_entity_poly.type
_entity_poly.pdbx_seq_one_letter_code
_entity_poly.pdbx_strand_id
1 'polypeptide(L)' 'MLETMPLDEAVRRVVVAGGSALEIRDVAMANGMQTLRRVGILNSLRGKTSLEEVLRVTQGD' A
#
# COMPACT_ATOMS: atom_id res chain seq x y z
N MET A 1 5.97 10.50 1.60
CA MET A 1 5.78 9.09 1.16
C MET A 1 4.31 8.93 0.86
N LEU A 2 3.93 8.14 -0.15
CA LEU A 2 2.54 8.01 -0.57
C LEU A 2 2.24 6.53 -0.81
N GLU A 3 1.03 6.13 -0.44
CA GLU A 3 0.41 4.87 -0.86
C GLU A 3 -0.64 5.23 -1.91
N THR A 4 -0.52 4.65 -3.10
CA THR A 4 -1.44 4.89 -4.21
C THR A 4 -2.09 3.59 -4.61
N MET A 5 -3.42 3.56 -4.53
CA MET A 5 -4.26 2.45 -4.97
C MET A 5 -5.00 2.84 -6.25
N PRO A 6 -4.52 2.41 -7.44
CA PRO A 6 -5.25 2.62 -8.68
C PRO A 6 -6.59 1.88 -8.64
N LEU A 7 -7.67 2.53 -9.07
CA LEU A 7 -8.97 1.86 -9.27
C LEU A 7 -8.99 1.14 -10.62
N ASP A 8 -8.19 0.08 -10.70
CA ASP A 8 -8.18 -0.83 -11.85
C ASP A 8 -9.44 -1.71 -11.89
N GLU A 9 -9.57 -2.51 -12.94
CA GLU A 9 -10.73 -3.37 -13.14
C GLU A 9 -10.86 -4.46 -12.06
N ALA A 10 -9.74 -4.95 -11.51
CA ALA A 10 -9.78 -5.96 -10.47
C ALA A 10 -10.32 -5.38 -9.16
N VAL A 11 -9.82 -4.23 -8.74
CA VAL A 11 -10.29 -3.51 -7.55
C VAL A 11 -11.74 -3.05 -7.72
N ARG A 12 -12.11 -2.54 -8.90
CA ARG A 12 -13.48 -2.10 -9.20
C ARG A 12 -14.51 -3.22 -8.99
N ARG A 13 -14.20 -4.45 -9.43
CA ARG A 13 -15.10 -5.60 -9.26
C ARG A 13 -15.37 -5.91 -7.79
N VAL A 14 -14.34 -5.86 -6.95
CA VAL A 14 -14.50 -6.08 -5.49
C VAL A 14 -15.35 -4.99 -4.86
N VAL A 15 -15.13 -3.72 -5.24
CA VAL A 15 -15.94 -2.59 -4.74
C VAL A 15 -17.41 -2.74 -5.11
N VAL A 16 -17.71 -3.08 -6.37
CA VAL A 16 -19.10 -3.27 -6.84
C VAL A 16 -19.77 -4.47 -6.16
N ALA A 17 -19.00 -5.52 -5.85
CA ALA A 17 -19.49 -6.66 -5.08
C ALA A 17 -19.70 -6.36 -3.59
N GLY A 18 -19.37 -5.16 -3.12
CA GLY A 18 -19.46 -4.78 -1.70
C GLY A 18 -18.40 -5.44 -0.82
N GLY A 19 -17.25 -5.79 -1.40
CA GLY A 19 -16.14 -6.39 -0.68
C GLY A 19 -15.61 -5.50 0.44
N SER A 20 -15.09 -6.14 1.48
CA SER A 20 -14.49 -5.49 2.64
C SER A 20 -13.23 -4.71 2.28
N ALA A 21 -12.84 -3.78 3.14
CA ALA A 21 -11.59 -3.03 2.97
C ALA A 21 -10.36 -3.95 2.91
N LEU A 22 -10.38 -5.08 3.61
CA LEU A 22 -9.30 -6.06 3.58
C LEU A 22 -9.20 -6.73 2.21
N GLU A 23 -10.34 -7.18 1.65
CA GLU A 23 -10.38 -7.82 0.33
C GLU A 23 -9.96 -6.83 -0.78
N ILE A 24 -10.40 -5.58 -0.69
CA ILE A 24 -9.96 -4.51 -1.60
C ILE A 24 -8.45 -4.32 -1.51
N ARG A 25 -7.90 -4.25 -0.29
CA ARG A 25 -6.45 -4.10 -0.04
C ARG A 25 -5.66 -5.26 -0.64
N ASP A 26 -6.10 -6.48 -0.41
CA ASP A 26 -5.39 -7.68 -0.87
C ASP A 26 -5.37 -7.77 -2.40
N VAL A 27 -6.50 -7.47 -3.06
CA VAL A 27 -6.55 -7.39 -4.53
C VAL A 27 -5.70 -6.24 -5.06
N ALA A 28 -5.73 -5.07 -4.44
CA ALA A 28 -4.88 -3.96 -4.86
C ALA A 28 -3.38 -4.30 -4.73
N MET A 29 -2.96 -4.93 -3.63
CA MET A 29 -1.57 -5.36 -3.44
C MET A 29 -1.15 -6.40 -4.48
N ALA A 30 -2.03 -7.37 -4.78
CA ALA A 30 -1.77 -8.36 -5.82
C ALA A 30 -1.60 -7.74 -7.22
N ASN A 31 -2.24 -6.60 -7.47
CA ASN A 31 -2.14 -5.85 -8.73
C ASN A 31 -1.06 -4.75 -8.71
N GLY A 32 -0.14 -4.79 -7.74
CA GLY A 32 1.06 -3.95 -7.74
C GLY A 32 0.96 -2.66 -6.92
N MET A 33 -0.12 -2.47 -6.14
CA MET A 33 -0.13 -1.44 -5.10
C MET A 33 1.00 -1.71 -4.10
N GLN A 34 1.73 -0.66 -3.72
CA GLN A 34 2.70 -0.74 -2.63
C GLN A 34 2.15 -0.04 -1.40
N THR A 35 2.22 -0.72 -0.27
CA THR A 35 1.85 -0.14 1.02
C THR A 35 2.79 1.00 1.40
N LEU A 36 2.31 1.90 2.25
CA LEU A 36 3.07 3.04 2.73
C LEU A 36 4.38 2.59 3.41
N ARG A 37 4.35 1.48 4.15
CA ARG A 37 5.53 0.87 4.77
C ARG A 37 6.55 0.42 3.73
N ARG A 38 6.11 -0.28 2.68
CA ARG A 38 7.00 -0.73 1.59
C ARG A 38 7.63 0.45 0.85
N VAL A 39 6.85 1.48 0.55
CA VAL A 39 7.36 2.73 -0.04
C VAL A 39 8.36 3.42 0.89
N GLY A 40 8.11 3.43 2.19
CA GLY A 40 9.02 3.97 3.19
C GLY A 40 10.36 3.24 3.23
N ILE A 41 10.33 1.91 3.27
CA ILE A 41 11.55 1.08 3.23
C ILE A 41 12.36 1.37 1.97
N LEU A 42 11.72 1.43 0.79
CA LEU A 42 12.40 1.76 -0.47
C LEU A 42 13.03 3.17 -0.44
N ASN A 43 12.36 4.14 0.16
CA ASN A 43 12.92 5.48 0.31
C ASN A 43 14.07 5.52 1.31
N SER A 44 14.05 4.69 2.35
CA SER A 44 15.16 4.56 3.28
C SER A 44 16.39 3.97 2.62
N LEU A 45 16.21 2.92 1.81
CA LEU A 45 17.28 2.35 0.99
C LEU A 45 17.88 3.35 -0.01
N ARG A 46 17.08 4.32 -0.48
CA ARG A 46 17.51 5.41 -1.36
C ARG A 46 18.13 6.61 -0.60
N GLY A 47 18.29 6.51 0.72
CA GLY A 47 18.84 7.58 1.56
C GLY A 47 17.92 8.80 1.74
N LYS A 48 16.62 8.68 1.46
CA LYS A 48 15.64 9.78 1.60
C LYS A 48 15.03 9.88 2.99
N THR A 49 15.10 8.83 3.79
CA THR A 49 14.57 8.76 5.17
C THR A 49 15.30 7.67 5.97
N SER A 50 15.13 7.63 7.30
CA SER A 50 15.69 6.57 8.15
C SER A 50 14.68 5.43 8.34
N LEU A 51 15.19 4.23 8.64
CA LEU A 51 14.32 3.08 8.95
C LEU A 51 13.48 3.34 10.21
N GLU A 52 14.06 4.02 11.20
CA GLU A 52 13.38 4.45 12.43
C GLU A 52 12.18 5.35 12.13
N GLU A 53 12.34 6.31 11.21
CA GLU A 53 11.24 7.18 10.82
C GLU A 53 10.11 6.40 10.14
N VAL A 54 10.45 5.47 9.25
CA VAL A 54 9.49 4.60 8.57
C VAL A 54 8.69 3.76 9.57
N LEU A 55 9.37 3.18 10.58
CA LEU A 55 8.72 2.39 11.62
C LEU A 55 7.83 3.25 12.54
N ARG A 56 8.21 4.52 12.76
CA ARG A 56 7.42 5.48 13.56
C ARG A 56 6.14 5.93 12.86
N VAL A 57 6.18 6.13 11.55
CA VAL A 57 5.06 6.76 10.79
C VAL A 57 4.19 5.77 10.02
N THR A 58 4.56 4.48 9.96
CA THR A 58 3.78 3.46 9.24
C THR A 58 3.38 2.30 10.14
N GLN A 59 2.18 1.76 9.94
CA GLN A 59 1.74 0.53 10.62
C GLN A 59 2.30 -0.71 9.91
N GLY A 60 2.34 -1.84 10.62
CA GLY A 60 2.63 -3.14 10.01
C GLY A 60 1.56 -3.53 9.00
N ASP A 61 1.96 -4.30 7.98
CA ASP A 61 1.05 -4.78 6.94
C ASP A 61 0.16 -5.93 7.44
#